data_AF-A0A1M3E329-F1
#
_entry.id   AF-A0A1M3E329-F1
#
_cell.length_a   1.000
_cell.length_b   1.000
_cell.length_c   1.000
_cell.angle_alpha   90.00
_cell.angle_beta   90.00
_cell.angle_gamma   90.00
#
_symmetry.space_group_name_H-M   'P 1'
#
loop_
_entity.id
_entity.type
_entity.pdbx_description
1 polymer ?
#
loop_
_entity_poly.entity_id
_entity_poly.type
_entity_poly.pdbx_seq_one_letter_code
_entity_poly.pdbx_strand_id
1 'polypeptide(L)'
;MKNILAKLSVPMVLVAVGFFDKHNLYESSYSRAGYVIILTLLVNFLYENYNKLGFFFLTKMLYREKEIRLSISYLFRIQVENEYLLVKSRTRNYFQPVGGCYKTLPGSEKIYEKLEVRPDRKFETEKGIAKNDLRVYVKGKNVIEFFKWYDSKEDRETSPWREFCEELLTTKILPGWDFRYIDYKFKKTIKTPIIDLNMKGKGMFVYDVFDLVINNEQLPILKKLKENSSEDYIWVTDEIIQSLGHDAGAKGFKYEIAPHTKYAQNLKWSK
;
A
#
# COMPACT_ATOMS: atom_id res chain seq x y z
N MET A 1 -22.14 -8.94 6.36
CA MET A 1 -23.59 -8.78 6.18
C MET A 1 -24.41 -9.63 7.17
N LYS A 2 -24.18 -10.94 7.30
CA LYS A 2 -24.94 -11.80 8.25
C LYS A 2 -24.97 -11.28 9.71
N ASN A 3 -23.85 -10.79 10.25
CA ASN A 3 -23.81 -10.20 11.60
C ASN A 3 -24.60 -8.89 11.77
N ILE A 4 -24.82 -8.12 10.69
CA ILE A 4 -25.57 -6.86 10.76
C ILE A 4 -27.07 -7.15 10.77
N LEU A 5 -27.52 -8.10 9.93
CA LEU A 5 -28.91 -8.54 9.89
C LEU A 5 -29.36 -9.12 11.26
N ALA A 6 -28.50 -9.91 11.89
CA ALA A 6 -28.76 -10.45 13.22
C ALA A 6 -28.90 -9.33 14.28
N LYS A 7 -28.03 -8.31 14.25
CA LYS A 7 -28.07 -7.17 15.18
C LYS A 7 -29.31 -6.27 15.00
N LEU A 8 -29.91 -6.24 13.81
CA LEU A 8 -31.11 -5.44 13.52
C LEU A 8 -32.42 -6.16 13.84
N SER A 9 -32.40 -7.48 14.07
CA SER A 9 -33.61 -8.26 14.33
C SER A 9 -34.36 -7.80 15.59
N VAL A 10 -33.65 -7.64 16.72
CA VAL A 10 -34.20 -7.21 18.01
C VAL A 10 -34.85 -5.82 17.96
N PRO A 11 -34.17 -4.76 17.48
CA PRO A 11 -34.83 -3.46 17.42
C PRO A 11 -35.99 -3.38 16.42
N MET A 12 -35.96 -4.15 15.32
CA MET A 12 -37.12 -4.25 14.43
C MET A 12 -38.34 -4.88 15.11
N VAL A 13 -38.12 -5.93 15.93
CA VAL A 13 -39.18 -6.54 16.74
C VAL A 13 -39.73 -5.53 17.76
N LEU A 14 -38.89 -4.74 18.41
CA LEU A 14 -39.34 -3.71 19.36
C LEU A 14 -40.21 -2.63 18.70
N VAL A 15 -39.86 -2.20 17.48
CA VAL A 15 -40.68 -1.26 16.69
C VAL A 15 -42.01 -1.91 16.30
N ALA A 16 -42.01 -3.18 15.90
CA ALA A 16 -43.24 -3.90 15.56
C ALA A 16 -44.15 -4.09 16.79
N VAL A 17 -43.60 -4.50 17.94
CA VAL A 17 -44.35 -4.63 19.20
C VAL A 17 -44.95 -3.29 19.61
N GLY A 18 -44.19 -2.20 19.52
CA GLY A 18 -44.70 -0.87 19.86
C GLY A 18 -45.77 -0.36 18.90
N PHE A 19 -45.81 -0.83 17.65
CA PHE A 19 -46.93 -0.58 16.73
C PHE A 19 -48.23 -1.24 17.23
N PHE A 20 -48.17 -2.49 17.68
CA PHE A 20 -49.35 -3.21 18.19
C PHE A 20 -49.79 -2.72 19.58
N ASP A 21 -48.88 -2.18 20.38
CA ASP A 21 -49.15 -1.66 21.73
C ASP A 21 -50.02 -0.39 21.72
N LYS A 22 -49.65 0.60 20.89
CA LYS A 22 -50.27 1.94 20.92
C LYS A 22 -50.98 2.33 19.63
N HIS A 23 -50.87 1.51 18.57
CA HIS A 23 -51.17 1.91 17.18
C HIS A 23 -50.50 3.22 16.73
N ASN A 24 -49.52 3.71 17.52
CA ASN A 24 -48.74 4.91 17.29
C ASN A 24 -47.28 4.63 17.70
N LEU A 25 -46.41 4.64 16.69
CA LEU A 25 -44.99 4.31 16.82
C LEU A 25 -44.19 5.30 17.67
N TYR A 26 -44.68 6.51 17.89
CA TYR A 26 -43.95 7.53 18.66
C TYR A 26 -44.27 7.50 20.16
N GLU A 27 -45.46 7.02 20.51
CA GLU A 27 -45.92 7.01 21.91
C GLU A 27 -45.45 5.76 22.66
N SER A 28 -45.32 4.62 21.97
CA SER A 28 -44.87 3.38 22.61
C SER A 28 -43.41 3.48 23.06
N SER A 29 -43.14 3.06 24.30
CA SER A 29 -41.79 2.95 24.85
C SER A 29 -40.95 1.90 24.10
N TYR A 30 -41.59 0.83 23.60
CA TYR A 30 -40.96 -0.22 22.81
C TYR A 30 -40.43 0.31 21.48
N SER A 31 -41.25 1.07 20.74
CA SER A 31 -40.82 1.68 19.48
C SER A 31 -39.69 2.70 19.68
N ARG A 32 -39.78 3.54 20.71
CA ARG A 32 -38.70 4.49 21.05
C ARG A 32 -37.39 3.76 21.39
N ALA A 33 -37.43 2.68 22.16
CA ALA A 33 -36.26 1.86 22.45
C ALA A 33 -35.67 1.24 21.17
N GLY A 34 -36.52 0.72 20.28
CA GLY A 34 -36.11 0.19 18.98
C GLY A 34 -35.41 1.25 18.11
N TYR A 35 -35.95 2.47 18.02
CA TYR A 35 -35.33 3.57 17.28
C TYR A 35 -33.99 4.00 17.86
N VAL A 36 -33.88 4.12 19.18
CA VAL A 36 -32.60 4.46 19.84
C VAL A 36 -31.54 3.41 19.49
N ILE A 37 -31.88 2.12 19.58
CA ILE A 37 -30.94 1.05 19.23
C ILE A 37 -30.53 1.11 17.75
N ILE A 38 -31.47 1.34 16.82
CA ILE A 38 -31.15 1.49 15.39
C ILE A 38 -30.22 2.68 15.16
N LEU A 39 -30.50 3.82 15.78
CA LEU A 39 -29.68 5.02 15.67
C LEU A 39 -28.27 4.75 16.23
N THR A 40 -28.16 4.12 17.39
CA THR A 40 -26.86 3.73 17.97
C THR A 40 -26.10 2.79 17.05
N LEU A 41 -26.76 1.78 16.46
CA LEU A 41 -26.13 0.87 15.50
C LEU A 41 -25.67 1.60 14.23
N LEU A 42 -26.46 2.56 13.74
CA LEU A 42 -26.11 3.38 12.59
C LEU A 42 -24.89 4.27 12.89
N VAL A 43 -24.89 4.97 14.03
CA VAL A 43 -23.76 5.81 14.45
C VAL A 43 -22.50 4.97 14.60
N ASN A 44 -22.58 3.80 15.24
CA ASN A 44 -21.44 2.88 15.36
C ASN A 44 -20.97 2.38 13.99
N PHE A 45 -21.89 2.04 13.07
CA PHE A 45 -21.54 1.62 11.72
C PHE A 45 -20.79 2.73 10.97
N LEU A 46 -21.28 3.97 11.03
CA LEU A 46 -20.64 5.12 10.41
C LEU A 46 -19.26 5.38 11.02
N TYR A 47 -19.15 5.32 12.35
CA TYR A 47 -17.91 5.51 13.08
C TYR A 47 -16.87 4.41 12.78
N GLU A 48 -17.27 3.15 12.71
CA GLU A 48 -16.36 2.04 12.39
C GLU A 48 -15.90 2.06 10.91
N ASN A 49 -16.70 2.64 10.02
CA ASN A 49 -16.46 2.56 8.57
C ASN A 49 -16.18 3.92 7.90
N TYR A 50 -16.00 5.00 8.66
CA TYR A 50 -15.87 6.37 8.14
C TYR A 50 -14.80 6.49 7.04
N ASN A 51 -13.62 5.89 7.21
CA ASN A 51 -12.56 5.89 6.19
C ASN A 51 -12.97 5.18 4.90
N LYS A 52 -13.67 4.04 5.01
CA LYS A 52 -14.14 3.26 3.85
C LYS A 52 -15.26 3.98 3.13
N LEU A 53 -16.20 4.58 3.87
CA LEU A 53 -17.29 5.38 3.34
C LEU A 53 -16.77 6.67 2.67
N GLY A 54 -15.80 7.35 3.30
CA GLY A 54 -15.12 8.49 2.71
C GLY A 54 -14.42 8.12 1.40
N PHE A 55 -13.66 7.02 1.39
CA PHE A 55 -13.03 6.52 0.17
C PHE A 55 -14.05 6.12 -0.91
N PHE A 56 -15.17 5.50 -0.53
CA PHE A 56 -16.28 5.20 -1.42
C PHE A 56 -16.87 6.47 -2.03
N PHE A 57 -17.17 7.48 -1.22
CA PHE A 57 -17.69 8.76 -1.69
C PHE A 57 -16.72 9.46 -2.63
N LEU A 58 -15.43 9.52 -2.26
CA LEU A 58 -14.38 10.11 -3.10
C LEU A 58 -14.30 9.43 -4.47
N THR A 59 -14.28 8.11 -4.50
CA THR A 59 -14.12 7.33 -5.75
C THR A 59 -15.39 7.26 -6.59
N LYS A 60 -16.56 7.06 -5.96
CA LYS A 60 -17.84 6.86 -6.66
C LYS A 60 -18.59 8.16 -6.96
N MET A 61 -18.29 9.25 -6.27
CA MET A 61 -18.95 10.55 -6.49
C MET A 61 -17.96 11.63 -6.93
N LEU A 62 -17.07 12.08 -6.04
CA LEU A 62 -16.23 13.27 -6.29
C LEU A 62 -15.27 13.11 -7.48
N TYR A 63 -14.67 11.93 -7.60
CA TYR A 63 -13.69 11.60 -8.64
C TYR A 63 -14.19 10.54 -9.61
N ARG A 64 -15.52 10.33 -9.69
CA ARG A 64 -16.16 9.23 -10.43
C ARG A 64 -15.61 9.02 -11.84
N GLU A 65 -15.50 10.08 -12.63
CA GLU A 65 -15.00 10.03 -14.01
C GLU A 65 -13.56 10.53 -14.17
N LYS A 66 -12.88 10.93 -13.07
CA LYS A 66 -11.48 11.35 -13.14
C LYS A 66 -10.58 10.11 -13.20
N GLU A 67 -9.54 10.18 -14.02
CA GLU A 67 -8.46 9.20 -13.98
C GLU A 67 -7.62 9.39 -12.70
N ILE A 68 -7.50 8.30 -11.93
CA ILE A 68 -6.64 8.21 -10.77
C ILE A 68 -5.46 7.32 -11.15
N ARG A 69 -4.25 7.86 -11.02
CA ARG A 69 -3.03 7.07 -11.21
C ARG A 69 -2.79 6.19 -10.00
N LEU A 70 -2.75 4.88 -10.19
CA LEU A 70 -2.38 3.90 -9.19
C LEU A 70 -0.94 3.46 -9.44
N SER A 71 -0.12 3.47 -8.40
CA SER A 71 1.25 2.94 -8.43
C SER A 71 1.38 1.94 -7.29
N ILE A 72 1.44 0.66 -7.64
CA ILE A 72 1.48 -0.43 -6.66
C ILE A 72 2.84 -1.11 -6.71
N SER A 73 3.59 -1.01 -5.62
CA SER A 73 4.93 -1.55 -5.48
C SER A 73 5.07 -2.36 -4.20
N TYR A 74 6.20 -3.05 -4.11
CA TYR A 74 6.67 -3.67 -2.89
C TYR A 74 8.05 -3.13 -2.52
N LEU A 75 8.35 -3.15 -1.23
CA LEU A 75 9.58 -2.63 -0.66
C LEU A 75 10.11 -3.62 0.38
N PHE A 76 11.41 -3.91 0.34
CA PHE A 76 12.13 -4.69 1.33
C PHE A 76 12.80 -3.79 2.35
N ARG A 77 12.65 -4.15 3.62
CA ARG A 77 13.53 -3.70 4.70
C ARG A 77 14.54 -4.79 4.97
N ILE A 78 15.80 -4.47 4.73
CA ILE A 78 16.94 -5.35 5.00
C ILE A 78 17.72 -4.67 6.12
N GLN A 79 17.59 -5.22 7.33
CA GLN A 79 18.18 -4.63 8.53
C GLN A 79 19.29 -5.53 9.05
N VAL A 80 20.44 -4.93 9.34
CA VAL A 80 21.51 -5.56 10.12
C VAL A 80 21.82 -4.66 11.29
N GLU A 81 21.67 -5.20 12.50
CA GLU A 81 21.83 -4.44 13.75
C GLU A 81 20.86 -3.24 13.79
N ASN A 82 21.37 -2.01 13.86
CA ASN A 82 20.59 -0.77 13.92
C ASN A 82 20.48 -0.03 12.57
N GLU A 83 20.96 -0.63 11.48
CA GLU A 83 21.03 0.01 10.16
C GLU A 83 20.27 -0.77 9.10
N TYR A 84 19.82 -0.03 8.09
CA TYR A 84 19.05 -0.52 6.96
C TYR A 84 19.83 -0.30 5.67
N LEU A 85 19.85 -1.33 4.83
CA LEU A 85 20.38 -1.24 3.48
C LEU A 85 19.38 -0.51 2.58
N LEU A 86 19.84 0.56 1.93
CA LEU A 86 19.14 1.26 0.85
C LEU A 86 19.99 1.19 -0.41
N VAL A 87 19.33 1.10 -1.57
CA VAL A 87 19.96 1.08 -2.89
C VAL A 87 19.68 2.38 -3.64
N LYS A 88 20.59 2.77 -4.52
CA LYS A 88 20.44 3.95 -5.37
C LYS A 88 19.36 3.69 -6.42
N SER A 89 18.43 4.63 -6.56
CA SER A 89 17.37 4.50 -7.57
C SER A 89 17.96 4.51 -8.97
N ARG A 90 17.50 3.59 -9.81
CA ARG A 90 17.91 3.50 -11.23
C ARG A 90 17.50 4.71 -12.07
N THR A 91 16.46 5.42 -11.64
CA THR A 91 15.81 6.48 -12.43
C THR A 91 15.86 7.85 -11.78
N ARG A 92 16.34 7.93 -10.52
CA ARG A 92 16.33 9.13 -9.70
C ARG A 92 17.62 9.21 -8.89
N ASN A 93 18.01 10.41 -8.48
CA ASN A 93 19.23 10.61 -7.72
C ASN A 93 19.01 10.52 -6.20
N TYR A 94 18.29 9.49 -5.74
CA TYR A 94 18.07 9.24 -4.31
C TYR A 94 18.25 7.76 -3.97
N PHE A 95 18.42 7.48 -2.67
CA PHE A 95 18.43 6.14 -2.11
C PHE A 95 17.03 5.71 -1.63
N GLN A 96 16.71 4.44 -1.80
CA GLN A 96 15.40 3.86 -1.49
C GLN A 96 15.55 2.41 -0.99
N PRO A 97 14.53 1.82 -0.34
CA PRO A 97 14.54 0.41 -0.04
C PRO A 97 14.53 -0.40 -1.34
N VAL A 98 15.06 -1.61 -1.28
CA VAL A 98 15.05 -2.54 -2.41
C VAL A 98 13.60 -2.84 -2.80
N GLY A 99 13.23 -2.67 -4.05
CA GLY A 99 11.85 -2.89 -4.48
C GLY A 99 11.45 -2.12 -5.73
N GLY A 100 10.19 -2.31 -6.11
CA GLY A 100 9.70 -1.77 -7.36
C GLY A 100 8.24 -2.14 -7.62
N CYS A 101 7.77 -1.75 -8.81
CA CYS A 101 6.36 -1.92 -9.16
C CYS A 101 6.06 -3.39 -9.44
N TYR A 102 4.94 -3.89 -8.91
CA TYR A 102 4.43 -5.20 -9.31
C TYR A 102 4.13 -5.22 -10.81
N LYS A 103 4.25 -6.40 -11.43
CA LYS A 103 3.84 -6.62 -12.82
C LYS A 103 2.51 -7.36 -12.93
N THR A 104 1.79 -7.13 -14.03
CA THR A 104 0.71 -7.98 -14.49
C THR A 104 1.25 -9.18 -15.26
N LEU A 105 0.45 -10.24 -15.29
CA LEU A 105 0.69 -11.45 -16.06
C LEU A 105 -0.32 -11.54 -17.23
N PRO A 106 -0.04 -12.38 -18.25
CA PRO A 106 -1.02 -12.67 -19.29
C PRO A 106 -2.35 -13.14 -18.68
N GLY A 107 -3.47 -12.61 -19.17
CA GLY A 107 -4.83 -12.83 -18.64
C GLY A 107 -5.44 -11.56 -18.02
N SER A 108 -4.59 -10.66 -17.51
CA SER A 108 -5.00 -9.37 -16.93
C SER A 108 -5.67 -8.41 -17.92
N GLU A 109 -5.57 -8.65 -19.22
CA GLU A 109 -6.20 -7.83 -20.26
C GLU A 109 -7.72 -7.77 -20.10
N LYS A 110 -8.35 -8.88 -19.67
CA LYS A 110 -9.81 -8.96 -19.48
C LYS A 110 -10.30 -7.97 -18.44
N ILE A 111 -9.60 -7.88 -17.31
CA ILE A 111 -9.97 -6.95 -16.24
C ILE A 111 -9.57 -5.52 -16.60
N TYR A 112 -8.51 -5.32 -17.37
CA TYR A 112 -8.12 -4.00 -17.88
C TYR A 112 -9.18 -3.44 -18.82
N GLU A 113 -9.67 -4.24 -19.76
CA GLU A 113 -10.76 -3.84 -20.67
C GLU A 113 -12.05 -3.55 -19.88
N LYS A 114 -12.46 -4.48 -19.00
CA LYS A 114 -13.66 -4.32 -18.17
C LYS A 114 -13.65 -3.05 -17.33
N LEU A 115 -12.49 -2.70 -16.75
CA LEU A 115 -12.35 -1.55 -15.84
C LEU A 115 -11.81 -0.30 -16.53
N GLU A 116 -11.66 -0.30 -17.85
CA GLU A 116 -11.09 0.80 -18.64
C GLU A 116 -9.70 1.24 -18.12
N VAL A 117 -8.86 0.28 -17.73
CA VAL A 117 -7.52 0.52 -17.16
C VAL A 117 -6.56 0.88 -18.29
N ARG A 118 -5.80 1.95 -18.09
CA ARG A 118 -4.77 2.40 -19.03
C ARG A 118 -3.38 2.27 -18.41
N PRO A 119 -2.41 1.63 -19.09
CA PRO A 119 -1.04 1.56 -18.60
C PRO A 119 -0.39 2.95 -18.59
N ASP A 120 0.43 3.24 -17.59
CA ASP A 120 1.26 4.44 -17.54
C ASP A 120 2.49 4.27 -18.43
N ARG A 121 2.41 4.81 -19.65
CA ARG A 121 3.49 4.71 -20.66
C ARG A 121 4.57 5.79 -20.52
N LYS A 122 4.57 6.58 -19.44
CA LYS A 122 5.53 7.69 -19.27
C LYS A 122 6.92 7.24 -18.83
N PHE A 123 7.08 5.98 -18.44
CA PHE A 123 8.34 5.45 -17.92
C PHE A 123 9.00 4.54 -18.96
N GLU A 124 10.06 5.05 -19.56
CA GLU A 124 10.99 4.28 -20.37
C GLU A 124 12.11 3.74 -19.48
N THR A 125 12.46 2.47 -19.72
CA THR A 125 13.63 1.80 -19.15
C THR A 125 14.65 1.59 -20.27
N GLU A 126 15.87 1.16 -19.94
CA GLU A 126 16.88 0.78 -20.93
C GLU A 126 16.39 -0.30 -21.92
N LYS A 127 15.34 -1.06 -21.54
CA LYS A 127 14.70 -2.10 -22.36
C LYS A 127 13.42 -1.62 -23.07
N GLY A 128 13.17 -0.31 -23.12
CA GLY A 128 11.98 0.33 -23.68
C GLY A 128 10.92 0.67 -22.62
N ILE A 129 9.71 1.05 -23.07
CA ILE A 129 8.56 1.37 -22.18
C ILE A 129 8.35 0.21 -21.21
N ALA A 130 8.30 0.48 -19.91
CA ALA A 130 8.06 -0.53 -18.88
C ALA A 130 6.71 -1.23 -19.13
N LYS A 131 6.77 -2.45 -19.67
CA LYS A 131 5.57 -3.24 -19.98
C LYS A 131 5.05 -3.90 -18.70
N ASN A 132 3.73 -3.95 -18.59
CA ASN A 132 2.96 -4.70 -17.58
C ASN A 132 3.10 -4.19 -16.14
N ASP A 133 3.69 -3.02 -15.89
CA ASP A 133 3.74 -2.49 -14.52
C ASP A 133 2.35 -2.13 -13.99
N LEU A 134 2.10 -2.40 -12.71
CA LEU A 134 0.97 -1.87 -11.93
C LEU A 134 1.15 -0.38 -11.59
N ARG A 135 1.61 0.38 -12.59
CA ARG A 135 1.54 1.82 -12.72
C ARG A 135 0.50 2.11 -13.81
N VAL A 136 -0.73 2.41 -13.37
CA VAL A 136 -1.89 2.47 -14.27
C VAL A 136 -2.77 3.66 -13.95
N TYR A 137 -3.60 4.06 -14.91
CA TYR A 137 -4.68 5.01 -14.75
C TYR A 137 -6.01 4.26 -14.72
N VAL A 138 -6.83 4.54 -13.70
CA VAL A 138 -8.15 3.93 -13.50
C VAL A 138 -9.16 5.03 -13.22
N LYS A 139 -10.34 5.00 -13.86
CA LYS A 139 -11.42 5.93 -13.52
C LYS A 139 -11.83 5.74 -12.07
N GLY A 140 -12.10 6.83 -11.34
CA GLY A 140 -12.46 6.78 -9.91
C GLY A 140 -13.56 5.75 -9.61
N LYS A 141 -14.60 5.67 -10.46
CA LYS A 141 -15.69 4.69 -10.32
C LYS A 141 -15.21 3.23 -10.31
N ASN A 142 -14.08 2.91 -10.92
CA ASN A 142 -13.54 1.56 -11.05
C ASN A 142 -12.43 1.24 -10.03
N VAL A 143 -11.92 2.23 -9.28
CA VAL A 143 -10.79 2.04 -8.34
C VAL A 143 -11.06 0.97 -7.29
N ILE A 144 -12.28 0.91 -6.72
CA ILE A 144 -12.63 -0.11 -5.72
C ILE A 144 -12.62 -1.51 -6.34
N GLU A 145 -13.12 -1.65 -7.56
CA GLU A 145 -13.16 -2.95 -8.24
C GLU A 145 -11.77 -3.38 -8.69
N PHE A 146 -10.95 -2.43 -9.14
CA PHE A 146 -9.54 -2.67 -9.42
C PHE A 146 -8.81 -3.21 -8.19
N PHE A 147 -9.05 -2.64 -7.00
CA PHE A 147 -8.44 -3.17 -5.78
C PHE A 147 -8.96 -4.55 -5.38
N LYS A 148 -10.22 -4.88 -5.66
CA LYS A 148 -10.72 -6.25 -5.44
C LYS A 148 -9.98 -7.26 -6.33
N TRP A 149 -9.74 -6.92 -7.59
CA TRP A 149 -8.90 -7.73 -8.47
C TRP A 149 -7.44 -7.78 -7.98
N TYR A 150 -6.86 -6.64 -7.60
CA TYR A 150 -5.52 -6.64 -7.03
C TYR A 150 -5.42 -7.56 -5.80
N ASP A 151 -6.41 -7.52 -4.91
CA ASP A 151 -6.41 -8.35 -3.69
C ASP A 151 -6.67 -9.84 -4.00
N SER A 152 -7.29 -10.20 -5.14
CA SER A 152 -7.53 -11.59 -5.55
C SER A 152 -6.28 -12.35 -5.98
N LYS A 153 -5.19 -11.62 -6.29
CA LYS A 153 -3.91 -12.18 -6.79
C LYS A 153 -3.98 -12.79 -8.20
N GLU A 154 -5.11 -12.66 -8.89
CA GLU A 154 -5.31 -13.20 -10.23
C GLU A 154 -4.49 -12.42 -11.27
N ASP A 155 -3.81 -13.15 -12.16
CA ASP A 155 -3.05 -12.63 -13.31
C ASP A 155 -2.11 -11.45 -13.00
N ARG A 156 -1.43 -11.53 -11.85
CA ARG A 156 -0.40 -10.57 -11.46
C ARG A 156 0.74 -11.22 -10.69
N GLU A 157 1.87 -10.55 -10.64
CA GLU A 157 2.98 -10.87 -9.77
C GLU A 157 2.54 -10.84 -8.31
N THR A 158 2.91 -11.87 -7.55
CA THR A 158 2.55 -12.05 -6.14
C THR A 158 3.75 -12.12 -5.21
N SER A 159 4.96 -12.24 -5.77
CA SER A 159 6.21 -12.34 -5.03
C SER A 159 7.04 -11.07 -5.22
N PRO A 160 7.70 -10.57 -4.17
CA PRO A 160 8.63 -9.46 -4.28
C PRO A 160 10.03 -9.88 -4.83
N TRP A 161 10.22 -11.16 -5.16
CA TRP A 161 11.53 -11.74 -5.50
C TRP A 161 12.23 -11.08 -6.68
N ARG A 162 11.48 -10.64 -7.69
CA ARG A 162 12.04 -10.08 -8.92
C ARG A 162 12.91 -8.84 -8.66
N GLU A 163 12.44 -7.87 -7.87
CA GLU A 163 13.23 -6.64 -7.65
C GLU A 163 14.40 -6.90 -6.72
N PHE A 164 14.28 -7.86 -5.80
CA PHE A 164 15.42 -8.32 -5.00
C PHE A 164 16.54 -8.85 -5.91
N CYS A 165 16.19 -9.72 -6.86
CA CYS A 165 17.14 -10.23 -7.86
C CYS A 165 17.75 -9.12 -8.70
N GLU A 166 16.89 -8.24 -9.21
CA GLU A 166 17.29 -7.17 -10.12
C GLU A 166 18.21 -6.16 -9.42
N GLU A 167 17.85 -5.69 -8.23
CA GLU A 167 18.56 -4.59 -7.56
C GLU A 167 19.75 -5.05 -6.71
N LEU A 168 19.79 -6.31 -6.25
CA LEU A 168 20.89 -6.80 -5.40
C LEU A 168 21.78 -7.86 -6.06
N LEU A 169 21.19 -8.83 -6.76
CA LEU A 169 21.95 -9.97 -7.31
C LEU A 169 22.52 -9.66 -8.68
N THR A 170 21.71 -9.05 -9.55
CA THR A 170 22.11 -8.70 -10.92
C THR A 170 23.16 -7.59 -10.93
N THR A 171 23.05 -6.64 -9.99
CA THR A 171 24.03 -5.57 -9.73
C THR A 171 25.26 -6.05 -8.97
N LYS A 172 25.27 -7.31 -8.51
CA LYS A 172 26.36 -7.93 -7.72
C LYS A 172 26.65 -7.23 -6.38
N ILE A 173 25.69 -6.47 -5.85
CA ILE A 173 25.74 -5.96 -4.47
C ILE A 173 25.76 -7.13 -3.48
N LEU A 174 24.98 -8.18 -3.77
CA LEU A 174 25.00 -9.44 -3.02
C LEU A 174 25.37 -10.62 -3.93
N PRO A 175 26.01 -11.66 -3.37
CA PRO A 175 26.32 -12.87 -4.10
C PRO A 175 25.05 -13.66 -4.42
N GLY A 176 24.89 -14.06 -5.67
CA GLY A 176 23.67 -14.74 -6.15
C GLY A 176 23.41 -16.10 -5.49
N TRP A 177 24.45 -16.85 -5.14
CA TRP A 177 24.30 -18.22 -4.62
C TRP A 177 23.76 -18.26 -3.18
N ASP A 178 24.29 -17.42 -2.30
CA ASP A 178 23.91 -17.37 -0.88
C ASP A 178 22.53 -16.73 -0.66
N PHE A 179 22.09 -15.94 -1.65
CA PHE A 179 20.78 -15.32 -1.66
C PHE A 179 19.81 -15.97 -2.66
N ARG A 180 20.15 -17.11 -3.29
CA ARG A 180 19.29 -17.78 -4.27
C ARG A 180 17.91 -18.15 -3.72
N TYR A 181 17.85 -18.37 -2.41
CA TYR A 181 16.63 -18.51 -1.63
C TYR A 181 16.65 -17.50 -0.50
N ILE A 182 15.56 -16.76 -0.36
CA ILE A 182 15.35 -15.83 0.74
C ILE A 182 14.04 -16.15 1.43
N ASP A 183 14.06 -16.04 2.75
CA ASP A 183 12.85 -15.97 3.54
C ASP A 183 12.49 -14.50 3.78
N TYR A 184 11.20 -14.19 3.77
CA TYR A 184 10.73 -12.84 4.04
C TYR A 184 9.36 -12.84 4.72
N LYS A 185 9.12 -11.80 5.52
CA LYS A 185 7.86 -11.61 6.24
C LYS A 185 7.12 -10.42 5.66
N PHE A 186 5.89 -10.64 5.18
CA PHE A 186 4.98 -9.54 4.89
C PHE A 186 4.65 -8.79 6.18
N LYS A 187 4.79 -7.47 6.16
CA LYS A 187 4.53 -6.60 7.31
C LYS A 187 3.21 -5.88 7.19
N LYS A 188 3.03 -5.15 6.09
CA LYS A 188 1.84 -4.33 5.88
C LYS A 188 1.73 -3.84 4.45
N THR A 189 0.50 -3.66 3.98
CA THR A 189 0.18 -2.84 2.83
C THR A 189 -0.10 -1.41 3.30
N ILE A 190 0.71 -0.45 2.85
CA ILE A 190 0.50 0.98 3.06
C ILE A 190 -0.22 1.53 1.84
N LYS A 191 -1.34 2.23 2.04
CA LYS A 191 -2.06 2.94 0.97
C LYS A 191 -2.07 4.43 1.30
N THR A 192 -1.65 5.27 0.36
CA THR A 192 -1.81 6.73 0.50
C THR A 192 -3.28 7.11 0.30
N PRO A 193 -3.73 8.28 0.79
CA PRO A 193 -4.95 8.88 0.27
C PRO A 193 -4.78 9.21 -1.23
N ILE A 194 -5.88 9.59 -1.88
CA ILE A 194 -5.82 10.18 -3.21
C ILE A 194 -5.20 11.58 -3.07
N ILE A 195 -4.00 11.76 -3.63
CA ILE A 195 -3.22 13.00 -3.57
C ILE A 195 -3.09 13.65 -4.94
N ASP A 196 -2.75 14.93 -4.96
CA ASP A 196 -2.33 15.61 -6.19
C ASP A 196 -0.91 15.19 -6.57
N LEU A 197 -0.70 14.93 -7.85
CA LEU A 197 0.60 14.57 -8.40
C LEU A 197 1.32 15.81 -8.93
N ASN A 198 2.65 15.82 -8.82
CA ASN A 198 3.50 16.91 -9.32
C ASN A 198 3.31 17.20 -10.82
N MET A 199 2.92 16.20 -11.62
CA MET A 199 2.69 16.32 -13.06
C MET A 199 1.23 16.63 -13.44
N LYS A 200 0.45 17.21 -12.51
CA LYS A 200 -1.02 17.36 -12.57
C LYS A 200 -1.75 16.01 -12.51
N GLY A 201 -2.97 16.05 -11.98
CA GLY A 201 -3.83 14.87 -11.82
C GLY A 201 -3.80 14.29 -10.41
N LYS A 202 -4.62 13.25 -10.21
CA LYS A 202 -4.79 12.58 -8.92
C LYS A 202 -4.09 11.23 -8.94
N GLY A 203 -3.53 10.82 -7.81
CA GLY A 203 -2.89 9.52 -7.70
C GLY A 203 -2.90 8.94 -6.30
N MET A 204 -2.57 7.65 -6.25
CA MET A 204 -2.49 6.86 -5.02
C MET A 204 -1.35 5.86 -5.16
N PHE A 205 -0.55 5.76 -4.09
CA PHE A 205 0.56 4.83 -4.01
C PHE A 205 0.23 3.73 -3.02
N VAL A 206 0.59 2.50 -3.38
CA VAL A 206 0.40 1.31 -2.56
C VAL A 206 1.74 0.62 -2.42
N TYR A 207 2.14 0.36 -1.18
CA TYR A 207 3.43 -0.28 -0.87
C TYR A 207 3.18 -1.51 -0.02
N ASP A 208 3.46 -2.70 -0.55
CA ASP A 208 3.58 -3.91 0.25
C ASP A 208 4.99 -3.97 0.86
N VAL A 209 5.08 -3.90 2.19
CA VAL A 209 6.35 -3.88 2.91
C VAL A 209 6.70 -5.27 3.40
N PHE A 210 7.93 -5.70 3.11
CA PHE A 210 8.48 -6.99 3.51
C PHE A 210 9.75 -6.79 4.35
N ASP A 211 9.96 -7.61 5.37
CA ASP A 211 11.24 -7.71 6.07
C ASP A 211 11.97 -8.96 5.56
N LEU A 212 13.25 -8.81 5.18
CA LEU A 212 14.11 -9.95 4.90
C LEU A 212 14.36 -10.74 6.19
N VAL A 213 14.19 -12.05 6.16
CA VAL A 213 14.56 -12.95 7.25
C VAL A 213 15.96 -13.47 6.95
N ILE A 214 16.96 -12.87 7.60
CA ILE A 214 18.37 -13.17 7.40
C ILE A 214 18.71 -14.48 8.13
N ASN A 215 19.30 -15.43 7.40
CA ASN A 215 19.80 -16.69 7.98
C ASN A 215 21.29 -16.60 8.37
N ASN A 216 21.82 -17.69 8.94
CA ASN A 216 23.20 -17.75 9.42
C ASN A 216 24.26 -17.63 8.30
N GLU A 217 23.94 -18.01 7.06
CA GLU A 217 24.84 -17.90 5.91
C GLU A 217 24.85 -16.46 5.36
N GLN A 218 23.70 -15.78 5.38
CA GLN A 218 23.50 -14.44 4.83
C GLN A 218 24.01 -13.33 5.76
N LEU A 219 23.92 -13.51 7.08
CA LEU A 219 24.30 -12.48 8.05
C LEU A 219 25.77 -12.04 7.93
N PRO A 220 26.77 -12.96 7.88
CA PRO A 220 28.17 -12.56 7.70
C PRO A 220 28.41 -11.78 6.40
N ILE A 221 27.71 -12.11 5.32
CA ILE A 221 27.81 -11.44 4.03
C ILE A 221 27.31 -10.00 4.14
N LEU A 222 26.15 -9.79 4.77
CA LEU A 222 25.58 -8.45 4.95
C LEU A 222 26.43 -7.59 5.91
N LYS A 223 26.99 -8.19 6.96
CA LYS A 223 27.95 -7.49 7.85
C LYS A 223 29.18 -7.01 7.08
N LYS A 224 29.77 -7.89 6.27
CA LYS A 224 30.89 -7.53 5.40
C LYS A 224 30.50 -6.47 4.36
N LEU A 225 29.29 -6.53 3.80
CA LEU A 225 28.79 -5.51 2.88
C LEU A 225 28.72 -4.13 3.55
N LYS A 226 28.27 -4.08 4.81
CA LYS A 226 28.16 -2.86 5.62
C LYS A 226 29.50 -2.18 5.91
N GLU A 227 30.60 -2.94 5.94
CA GLU A 227 31.95 -2.39 6.11
C GLU A 227 32.48 -1.67 4.86
N ASN A 228 31.84 -1.86 3.71
CA ASN A 228 32.27 -1.28 2.44
C ASN A 228 31.46 -0.03 2.08
N SER A 229 32.16 0.95 1.51
CA SER A 229 31.54 2.14 0.91
C SER A 229 31.18 1.85 -0.55
N SER A 230 30.01 2.31 -1.01
CA SER A 230 29.60 2.24 -2.41
C SER A 230 28.74 3.45 -2.79
N GLU A 231 28.72 3.79 -4.07
CA GLU A 231 27.76 4.76 -4.63
C GLU A 231 26.41 4.12 -4.93
N ASP A 232 26.34 2.79 -5.04
CA ASP A 232 25.15 2.04 -5.45
C ASP A 232 24.24 1.68 -4.26
N TYR A 233 24.78 1.67 -3.05
CA TYR A 233 24.03 1.40 -1.83
C TYR A 233 24.61 2.12 -0.63
N ILE A 234 23.77 2.31 0.39
CA ILE A 234 24.15 2.89 1.68
C ILE A 234 23.55 2.09 2.82
N TRP A 235 24.21 2.14 3.97
CA TRP A 235 23.68 1.69 5.26
C TRP A 235 23.37 2.91 6.10
N VAL A 236 22.13 2.99 6.60
CA VAL A 236 21.66 4.15 7.37
C VAL A 236 20.84 3.73 8.57
N THR A 237 20.94 4.50 9.65
CA THR A 237 20.11 4.33 10.85
C THR A 237 18.67 4.78 10.60
N ASP A 238 17.76 4.39 11.50
CA ASP A 238 16.37 4.86 11.47
C ASP A 238 16.30 6.40 11.51
N GLU A 239 17.13 7.05 12.34
CA GLU A 239 17.17 8.51 12.47
C GLU A 239 17.39 9.21 11.12
N ILE A 240 18.37 8.73 10.35
CA ILE A 240 18.68 9.26 9.02
C ILE A 240 17.53 9.01 8.03
N ILE A 241 16.82 7.88 8.14
CA ILE A 241 15.62 7.62 7.33
C ILE A 241 14.48 8.60 7.70
N GLN A 242 14.25 8.84 8.99
CA GLN A 242 13.18 9.73 9.45
C GLN A 242 13.41 11.19 9.02
N SER A 243 14.67 11.58 8.90
CA SER A 243 15.12 12.91 8.45
C SER A 243 15.34 13.01 6.94
N LEU A 244 15.03 11.94 6.18
CA LEU A 244 15.23 11.83 4.73
C LEU A 244 16.68 12.12 4.29
N GLY A 245 17.64 11.74 5.13
CA GLY A 245 19.08 11.85 4.84
C GLY A 245 19.78 13.03 5.50
N HIS A 246 19.06 13.84 6.28
CA HIS A 246 19.67 14.93 7.07
C HIS A 246 20.34 14.38 8.33
N ASP A 247 21.64 14.61 8.45
CA ASP A 247 22.45 14.27 9.62
C ASP A 247 22.57 15.51 10.52
N ALA A 248 22.02 15.44 11.73
CA ALA A 248 22.04 16.54 12.68
C ALA A 248 23.45 16.86 13.20
N GLY A 249 24.33 15.85 13.32
CA GLY A 249 25.70 16.02 13.77
C GLY A 249 26.58 16.70 12.72
N ALA A 250 26.41 16.30 11.46
CA ALA A 250 27.11 16.90 10.32
C ALA A 250 26.47 18.21 9.81
N LYS A 251 25.29 18.58 10.32
CA LYS A 251 24.50 19.75 9.91
C LYS A 251 24.25 19.83 8.40
N GLY A 252 23.89 18.69 7.78
CA GLY A 252 23.66 18.65 6.34
C GLY A 252 22.99 17.38 5.86
N PHE A 253 22.58 17.37 4.59
CA PHE A 253 22.09 16.16 3.92
C PHE A 253 23.27 15.31 3.48
N LYS A 254 23.48 14.19 4.19
CA LYS A 254 24.51 13.21 3.82
C LYS A 254 24.08 12.42 2.59
N TYR A 255 22.77 12.16 2.47
CA TYR A 255 22.17 11.41 1.37
C TYR A 255 20.83 12.05 0.99
N GLU A 256 20.38 11.88 -0.25
CA GLU A 256 18.99 12.14 -0.63
C GLU A 256 18.22 10.81 -0.49
N ILE A 257 17.23 10.73 0.40
CA ILE A 257 16.45 9.51 0.65
C ILE A 257 14.99 9.72 0.21
N ALA A 258 14.44 8.73 -0.50
CA ALA A 258 13.07 8.78 -0.99
C ALA A 258 12.05 8.87 0.16
N PRO A 259 10.97 9.68 0.03
CA PRO A 259 9.94 9.78 1.07
C PRO A 259 9.27 8.45 1.44
N HIS A 260 9.14 7.53 0.47
CA HIS A 260 8.50 6.23 0.72
C HIS A 260 9.32 5.31 1.61
N THR A 261 10.63 5.54 1.75
CA THR A 261 11.50 4.86 2.72
C THR A 261 10.97 5.07 4.14
N LYS A 262 10.59 6.30 4.48
CA LYS A 262 9.99 6.66 5.78
C LYS A 262 8.63 5.98 5.98
N TYR A 263 7.84 5.83 4.92
CA TYR A 263 6.54 5.16 5.01
C TYR A 263 6.73 3.67 5.31
N ALA A 264 7.62 3.01 4.57
CA ALA A 264 7.96 1.61 4.78
C ALA A 264 8.46 1.37 6.20
N GLN A 265 9.32 2.26 6.70
CA GLN A 265 9.88 2.15 8.04
C GLN A 265 8.81 2.30 9.14
N ASN A 266 7.94 3.29 8.99
CA ASN A 266 6.89 3.57 9.97
C ASN A 266 5.63 2.71 9.79
N LEU A 267 5.57 1.88 8.73
CA LEU A 267 4.40 1.10 8.33
C LEU A 267 3.11 1.94 8.21
N LYS A 268 3.26 3.21 7.84
CA LYS A 268 2.17 4.17 7.65
C LYS A 268 2.59 5.25 6.69
N TRP A 269 1.63 5.76 5.92
CA TRP A 269 1.85 6.97 5.16
C TRP A 269 1.91 8.18 6.12
N SER A 270 2.84 9.08 5.87
CA SER A 270 2.93 10.40 6.50
C SER A 270 3.06 11.46 5.42
N LYS A 271 2.45 12.62 5.64
CA LYS A 271 2.64 13.78 4.75
C LYS A 271 3.99 14.44 5.01
#